data_AF-A0A329E4D6-F1
#
_entry.id   AF-A0A329E4D6-F1
#
_cell.length_a   1.000
_cell.length_b   1.000
_cell.length_c   1.000
_cell.angle_alpha   90.00
_cell.angle_beta   90.00
_cell.angle_gamma   90.00
#
_symmetry.space_group_name_H-M   'P 1'
#
loop_
_entity.id
_entity.type
_entity.pdbx_description
1 polymer ?
#
loop_
_entity_poly.entity_id
_entity_poly.type
_entity_poly.pdbx_seq_one_letter_code
_entity_poly.pdbx_strand_id
1 'polypeptide(L)'
;MIYFPLAVHCVSLCLDVIDDKHFLSLSQDDIINYYSDIYQLVYERIYSEGLNHTYLRALTTAVTRKIQLLLIYHLYHPTDINPERMLCEMDDVIGSLVL
;
A
#
# COMPACT_ATOMS: atom_id res chain seq x y z
N MET A 1 -7.50 4.41 16.88
CA MET A 1 -6.98 5.58 16.12
C MET A 1 -7.96 5.91 15.02
N ILE A 2 -7.97 7.16 14.53
CA ILE A 2 -8.67 7.53 13.30
C ILE A 2 -7.62 7.50 12.20
N TYR A 3 -7.68 6.51 11.31
CA TYR A 3 -6.76 6.37 10.17
C TYR A 3 -7.26 7.16 8.96
N PHE A 4 -6.34 7.59 8.10
CA PHE A 4 -6.68 8.16 6.79
C PHE A 4 -7.49 7.16 5.97
N PRO A 5 -8.57 7.57 5.28
CA PRO A 5 -9.34 6.69 4.40
C PRO A 5 -8.48 5.99 3.34
N LEU A 6 -7.46 6.69 2.82
CA LEU A 6 -6.47 6.12 1.90
C LEU A 6 -5.66 4.99 2.55
N ALA A 7 -5.26 5.13 3.82
CA ALA A 7 -4.52 4.09 4.54
C ALA A 7 -5.37 2.82 4.66
N VAL A 8 -6.64 2.97 5.05
CA VAL A 8 -7.60 1.87 5.16
C VAL A 8 -7.79 1.17 3.81
N HIS A 9 -7.95 1.94 2.73
CA HIS A 9 -8.12 1.39 1.39
C HIS A 9 -6.89 0.61 0.93
N CYS A 10 -5.68 1.19 1.05
CA CYS A 10 -4.45 0.53 0.62
C CYS A 10 -4.16 -0.73 1.42
N VAL A 11 -4.42 -0.74 2.74
CA VAL A 11 -4.25 -1.95 3.56
C VAL A 11 -5.28 -3.01 3.23
N SER A 12 -6.54 -2.63 2.97
CA SER A 12 -7.55 -3.58 2.49
C SER A 12 -7.10 -4.27 1.21
N LEU A 13 -6.58 -3.52 0.23
CA LEU A 13 -6.05 -4.10 -1.01
C LEU A 13 -4.86 -5.04 -0.76
N CYS A 14 -3.95 -4.67 0.15
CA CYS A 14 -2.86 -5.57 0.54
C CYS A 14 -3.41 -6.89 1.10
N LEU A 15 -4.43 -6.82 1.98
CA LEU A 15 -5.03 -8.02 2.57
C LEU A 15 -5.74 -8.88 1.52
N ASP A 16 -6.45 -8.26 0.58
CA ASP A 16 -7.10 -8.98 -0.54
C ASP A 16 -6.06 -9.73 -1.39
N VAL A 17 -4.90 -9.10 -1.64
CA VAL A 17 -3.79 -9.74 -2.37
C VAL A 17 -3.14 -10.85 -1.56
N ILE A 18 -2.93 -10.65 -0.25
CA ILE A 18 -2.29 -11.64 0.63
C ILE A 18 -3.18 -12.88 0.84
N ASP A 19 -4.50 -12.70 0.91
CA ASP A 19 -5.47 -13.79 1.07
C ASP A 19 -5.68 -14.61 -0.22
N ASP A 20 -5.23 -14.10 -1.38
CA ASP A 20 -5.30 -14.85 -2.63
C ASP A 20 -4.38 -16.09 -2.58
N LYS A 21 -4.94 -17.23 -2.98
CA LYS A 21 -4.24 -18.53 -2.99
C LYS A 21 -2.95 -18.55 -3.82
N HIS A 22 -2.77 -17.64 -4.77
CA HIS A 22 -1.58 -17.54 -5.61
C HIS A 22 -0.53 -16.59 -5.01
N PHE A 23 -0.83 -15.87 -3.93
CA PHE A 23 0.11 -14.93 -3.33
C PHE A 23 1.44 -15.58 -2.98
N LEU A 24 1.41 -16.76 -2.33
CA LEU A 24 2.61 -17.52 -1.97
C LEU A 24 3.35 -18.14 -3.17
N SER A 25 2.76 -18.07 -4.37
CA SER A 25 3.43 -18.46 -5.62
C SER A 25 4.14 -17.31 -6.32
N LEU A 26 3.94 -16.08 -5.87
CA LEU A 26 4.65 -14.90 -6.37
C LEU A 26 6.10 -14.92 -5.89
N SER A 27 7.00 -14.45 -6.74
CA SER A 27 8.35 -14.08 -6.35
C SER A 27 8.40 -12.62 -5.88
N GLN A 28 9.46 -12.27 -5.16
CA GLN A 28 9.73 -10.87 -4.82
C GLN A 28 9.82 -10.00 -6.10
N ASP A 29 10.41 -10.53 -7.17
CA ASP A 29 10.56 -9.82 -8.45
C ASP A 29 9.21 -9.55 -9.11
N ASP A 30 8.24 -10.46 -8.99
CA ASP A 30 6.87 -10.23 -9.47
C ASP A 30 6.25 -9.03 -8.77
N ILE A 31 6.36 -8.95 -7.44
CA ILE A 31 5.84 -7.82 -6.64
C ILE A 31 6.55 -6.50 -7.01
N ILE A 32 7.86 -6.54 -7.26
CA ILE A 32 8.63 -5.37 -7.69
C ILE A 32 8.15 -4.91 -9.08
N ASN A 33 7.91 -5.84 -10.00
CA ASN A 33 7.48 -5.56 -11.37
C ASN A 33 6.07 -4.99 -11.45
N TYR A 34 5.19 -5.28 -10.47
CA TYR A 34 3.87 -4.66 -10.36
C TYR A 34 3.90 -3.18 -9.94
N TYR A 35 5.07 -2.56 -9.75
CA TYR A 35 5.19 -1.16 -9.35
C TYR A 35 4.31 -0.23 -10.19
N SER A 36 4.36 -0.35 -11.51
CA SER A 36 3.63 0.56 -12.41
C SER A 36 2.11 0.43 -12.24
N ASP A 37 1.62 -0.79 -12.07
CA ASP A 37 0.20 -1.07 -11.93
C ASP A 37 -0.31 -0.58 -10.57
N ILE A 38 0.42 -0.88 -9.50
CA ILE A 38 0.10 -0.39 -8.14
C ILE A 38 0.15 1.14 -8.12
N TYR A 39 1.17 1.74 -8.74
CA TYR A 39 1.30 3.18 -8.84
C TYR A 39 0.10 3.84 -9.50
N GLN A 40 -0.36 3.28 -10.62
CA GLN A 40 -1.51 3.81 -11.35
C GLN A 40 -2.79 3.73 -10.51
N LEU A 41 -3.04 2.60 -9.85
CA LEU A 41 -4.20 2.42 -8.98
C LEU A 41 -4.20 3.42 -7.80
N VAL A 42 -3.05 3.58 -7.15
CA VAL A 42 -2.88 4.53 -6.04
C VAL A 42 -3.04 5.96 -6.54
N TYR A 43 -2.48 6.30 -7.71
CA TYR A 43 -2.58 7.62 -8.31
C TYR A 43 -4.03 8.01 -8.56
N GLU A 44 -4.78 7.13 -9.24
CA GLU A 44 -6.20 7.35 -9.56
C GLU A 44 -7.03 7.53 -8.29
N ARG A 45 -6.74 6.75 -7.25
CA ARG A 45 -7.40 6.87 -5.96
C ARG A 45 -7.14 8.22 -5.30
N ILE A 46 -5.87 8.60 -5.13
CA ILE A 46 -5.49 9.87 -4.49
C ILE A 46 -6.04 11.05 -5.29
N TYR A 47 -5.96 10.98 -6.63
CA TYR A 47 -6.51 11.99 -7.52
C TYR A 47 -8.02 12.15 -7.34
N SER A 48 -8.76 11.04 -7.23
CA SER A 48 -10.22 11.06 -7.02
C SER A 48 -10.64 11.67 -5.68
N GLU A 49 -9.78 11.60 -4.66
CA GLU A 49 -10.02 12.17 -3.33
C GLU A 49 -9.73 13.68 -3.27
N GLY A 50 -9.28 14.30 -4.37
CA GLY A 50 -9.05 15.75 -4.45
C GLY A 50 -7.85 16.22 -3.62
N LEU A 51 -6.93 15.31 -3.29
CA LEU A 51 -5.70 15.65 -2.55
C LEU A 51 -4.80 16.57 -3.38
N ASN A 52 -4.16 17.52 -2.69
CA ASN A 52 -3.43 18.63 -3.29
C ASN A 52 -2.34 18.15 -4.27
N HIS A 53 -2.32 18.70 -5.48
CA HIS A 53 -1.45 18.23 -6.59
C HIS A 53 0.05 18.33 -6.28
N THR A 54 0.46 19.23 -5.38
CA THR A 54 1.87 19.41 -5.00
C THR A 54 2.49 18.14 -4.44
N TYR A 55 1.72 17.35 -3.68
CA TYR A 55 2.22 16.13 -3.03
C TYR A 55 1.75 14.86 -3.72
N LEU A 56 0.85 14.94 -4.70
CA LEU A 56 0.27 13.79 -5.39
C LEU A 56 1.33 12.79 -5.85
N ARG A 57 2.37 13.26 -6.55
CA ARG A 57 3.44 12.37 -7.06
C ARG A 57 4.25 11.72 -5.95
N ALA A 58 4.61 12.49 -4.92
CA ALA A 58 5.40 12.03 -3.79
C ALA A 58 4.60 11.03 -2.94
N LEU A 59 3.35 11.36 -2.61
CA LEU A 59 2.42 10.51 -1.87
C LEU A 59 2.14 9.21 -2.62
N THR A 60 1.82 9.28 -3.92
CA THR A 60 1.62 8.08 -4.75
C THR A 60 2.85 7.19 -4.72
N THR A 61 4.05 7.76 -4.88
CA THR A 61 5.31 7.00 -4.85
C THR A 61 5.53 6.34 -3.49
N ALA A 62 5.33 7.08 -2.40
CA ALA A 62 5.55 6.59 -1.04
C ALA A 62 4.58 5.47 -0.67
N VAL A 63 3.29 5.65 -0.95
CA VAL A 63 2.24 4.65 -0.72
C VAL A 63 2.48 3.40 -1.58
N THR A 64 2.81 3.56 -2.86
CA THR A 64 3.14 2.43 -3.75
C THR A 64 4.28 1.59 -3.21
N ARG A 65 5.39 2.24 -2.81
CA ARG A 65 6.54 1.53 -2.21
C ARG A 65 6.15 0.87 -0.90
N LYS A 66 5.32 1.51 -0.09
CA LYS A 66 4.87 0.94 1.18
C LYS A 66 4.02 -0.32 0.95
N ILE A 67 3.12 -0.30 -0.03
CA ILE A 67 2.36 -1.49 -0.45
C ILE A 67 3.32 -2.62 -0.85
N GLN A 68 4.28 -2.37 -1.73
CA GLN A 68 5.25 -3.39 -2.13
C GLN A 68 6.03 -3.95 -0.94
N LEU A 69 6.49 -3.10 -0.02
CA LEU A 69 7.20 -3.54 1.17
C LEU A 69 6.33 -4.42 2.08
N LEU A 70 5.06 -4.08 2.26
CA LEU A 70 4.12 -4.90 3.03
C LEU A 70 3.89 -6.25 2.35
N LEU A 71 3.67 -6.28 1.04
CA LEU A 71 3.50 -7.51 0.27
C LEU A 71 4.76 -8.38 0.33
N ILE A 72 5.94 -7.81 0.11
CA ILE A 72 7.21 -8.55 0.20
C ILE A 72 7.43 -9.09 1.61
N TYR A 73 7.17 -8.30 2.65
CA TYR A 73 7.29 -8.75 4.03
C TYR A 73 6.39 -9.96 4.30
N HIS A 74 5.11 -9.90 3.92
CA HIS A 74 4.17 -11.00 4.13
C HIS A 74 4.38 -12.20 3.21
N LEU A 75 5.08 -12.02 2.08
CA LEU A 75 5.56 -13.16 1.28
C LEU A 75 6.58 -14.01 2.07
N TYR A 76 7.47 -13.36 2.82
CA TYR A 76 8.48 -14.05 3.66
C TYR A 76 7.96 -14.42 5.06
N HIS A 77 6.93 -13.73 5.54
CA HIS A 77 6.36 -13.88 6.88
C HIS A 77 4.83 -14.07 6.82
N PRO A 78 4.33 -15.16 6.22
CA PRO A 78 2.89 -15.34 5.95
C PRO A 78 2.04 -15.52 7.22
N THR A 79 2.64 -15.86 8.36
CA THR A 79 1.95 -15.98 9.66
C THR A 79 1.82 -14.66 10.40
N ASP A 80 2.53 -13.61 9.96
CA ASP A 80 2.71 -12.37 10.72
C ASP A 80 1.73 -11.28 10.29
N ILE A 81 0.63 -11.65 9.63
CA ILE A 81 -0.39 -10.71 9.15
C ILE A 81 -1.05 -10.03 10.35
N ASN A 82 -0.83 -8.72 10.48
CA ASN A 82 -1.43 -7.89 11.51
C ASN A 82 -1.98 -6.61 10.86
N PRO A 83 -3.29 -6.59 10.53
CA PRO A 83 -3.93 -5.46 9.86
C PRO A 83 -3.76 -4.13 10.59
N GLU A 84 -3.81 -4.13 11.93
CA GLU A 84 -3.66 -2.92 12.74
C GLU A 84 -2.25 -2.33 12.60
N ARG A 85 -1.22 -3.18 12.63
CA ARG A 85 0.15 -2.75 12.38
C ARG A 85 0.33 -2.24 10.95
N MET A 86 -0.19 -2.95 9.96
CA MET A 86 -0.15 -2.52 8.56
C MET A 86 -0.81 -1.16 8.36
N LEU A 87 -1.95 -0.93 9.03
CA LEU A 87 -2.66 0.36 9.05
C LEU A 87 -1.81 1.46 9.66
N CYS A 88 -1.25 1.26 10.86
CA CYS A 88 -0.37 2.24 11.49
C CYS A 88 0.81 2.61 10.58
N GLU A 89 1.49 1.62 10.01
CA GLU A 89 2.65 1.87 9.16
C GLU A 89 2.30 2.57 7.82
N MET A 90 1.09 2.35 7.28
CA MET A 90 0.61 3.05 6.10
C MET A 90 0.17 4.48 6.43
N ASP A 91 -0.53 4.65 7.55
CA ASP A 91 -1.00 5.93 8.06
C ASP A 91 0.16 6.89 8.35
N ASP A 92 1.24 6.39 8.95
CA ASP A 92 2.47 7.14 9.20
C ASP A 92 3.09 7.67 7.89
N VAL A 93 3.12 6.84 6.85
CA VAL A 93 3.63 7.26 5.52
C VAL A 93 2.78 8.37 4.93
N ILE A 94 1.45 8.23 4.97
CA ILE A 94 0.52 9.22 4.44
C ILE A 94 0.60 10.52 5.24
N GLY A 95 0.56 10.43 6.58
CA GLY A 95 0.63 11.57 7.49
C GLY A 95 1.90 12.39 7.31
N SER A 96 3.04 11.75 7.04
CA SER A 96 4.32 12.44 6.82
C SER A 96 4.39 13.34 5.58
N LEU A 97 3.41 13.23 4.67
CA LEU A 97 3.37 13.96 3.39
C LEU A 97 2.13 14.85 3.23
N VAL A 98 1.14 14.70 4.11
CA VAL A 98 -0.14 15.44 4.06
C VAL A 98 -0.24 16.48 5.18
N LEU A 99 0.53 16.34 6.26
CA LEU A 99 0.64 17.28 7.38
C LEU A 99 1.95 18.10 7.30
#